data_AF-R7QRA9-F1
#
_entry.id   AF-R7QRA9-F1
#
_cell.length_a   1.000
_cell.length_b   1.000
_cell.length_c   1.000
_cell.angle_alpha   90.00
_cell.angle_beta   90.00
_cell.angle_gamma   90.00
#
_symmetry.space_group_name_H-M   'P 1'
#
loop_
_entity.id
_entity.type
_entity.pdbx_description
1 polymer ?
#
loop_
_entity_poly.entity_id
_entity_poly.type
_entity_poly.pdbx_seq_one_letter_code
_entity_poly.pdbx_strand_id
1 'polypeptide(L)'
;MKFTAALALALAFFALAEARTYNKCGYKFAVLTATSRNANGLRRAFTTFQNALGGIDNGNEAGPLFSGFRSINWDAEVVPFDMPFNFFDKNVTRGAVFQAAKREFRVSNPVPPPVDDRFDSLLPKGITNQFQTFSPKRLFTPLVKNRVTQIFKIPTLNKRANVSGMGAVFVDVDLRRQTWMDFYTKSGCLLIRVFVPPRNRGLSFAGLYDLNGKPIIWRVVMKLGTISVQDAGARYRGRGDVVVLDDLLYGEPAL
;
A
#
# COMPACT_ATOMS: atom_id res chain seq x y z
N MET A 1 -20.73 45.99 -12.07
CA MET A 1 -20.96 44.55 -11.80
C MET A 1 -19.75 43.99 -11.09
N LYS A 2 -19.85 43.75 -9.78
CA LYS A 2 -18.78 43.10 -8.99
C LYS A 2 -18.97 41.58 -9.09
N PHE A 3 -18.02 40.88 -9.69
CA PHE A 3 -17.94 39.42 -9.62
C PHE A 3 -17.24 39.05 -8.31
N THR A 4 -18.02 38.66 -7.29
CA THR A 4 -17.50 37.93 -6.15
C THR A 4 -17.35 36.47 -6.55
N ALA A 5 -16.12 36.04 -6.85
CA ALA A 5 -15.78 34.64 -6.98
C ALA A 5 -15.94 33.97 -5.61
N ALA A 6 -16.80 32.96 -5.55
CA ALA A 6 -17.03 32.15 -4.38
C ALA A 6 -15.71 31.47 -3.95
N LEU A 7 -15.29 31.73 -2.72
CA LEU A 7 -14.21 31.01 -2.06
C LEU A 7 -14.66 29.56 -1.88
N ALA A 8 -14.13 28.65 -2.68
CA ALA A 8 -14.36 27.22 -2.50
C ALA A 8 -13.79 26.80 -1.14
N LEU A 9 -14.67 26.55 -0.18
CA LEU A 9 -14.32 26.01 1.13
C LEU A 9 -13.75 24.60 0.90
N ALA A 10 -12.41 24.48 0.87
CA ALA A 10 -11.76 23.19 0.89
C ALA A 10 -12.15 22.50 2.20
N LEU A 11 -13.05 21.50 2.12
CA LEU A 11 -13.33 20.63 3.26
C LEU A 11 -12.00 20.02 3.70
N ALA A 12 -11.53 20.45 4.87
CA ALA A 12 -10.36 19.88 5.52
C ALA A 12 -10.65 18.39 5.76
N PHE A 13 -9.99 17.53 5.00
CA PHE A 13 -9.94 16.11 5.30
C PHE A 13 -9.20 15.93 6.62
N PHE A 14 -9.93 15.45 7.63
CA PHE A 14 -9.33 15.00 8.88
C PHE A 14 -8.58 13.70 8.58
N ALA A 15 -7.24 13.77 8.53
CA ALA A 15 -6.43 12.61 8.83
C ALA A 15 -6.74 12.24 10.28
N LEU A 16 -7.50 11.18 10.49
CA LEU A 16 -7.71 10.63 11.81
C LEU A 16 -6.46 9.81 12.16
N ALA A 17 -5.59 10.42 12.95
CA ALA A 17 -4.54 9.70 13.66
C ALA A 17 -5.10 9.28 15.02
N GLU A 18 -5.50 8.02 15.15
CA GLU A 18 -5.88 7.48 16.46
C GLU A 18 -4.62 6.88 17.12
N ALA A 19 -4.17 7.50 18.20
CA ALA A 19 -3.13 6.92 19.06
C ALA A 19 -3.74 5.78 19.89
N ARG A 20 -3.14 4.58 19.82
CA ARG A 20 -3.49 3.46 20.71
C ARG A 20 -2.40 3.26 21.74
N THR A 21 -2.77 3.36 23.01
CA THR A 21 -1.87 3.26 24.16
C THR A 21 -1.70 1.84 24.69
N TYR A 22 -2.64 0.92 24.44
CA TYR A 22 -2.57 -0.46 24.93
C TYR A 22 -3.13 -1.45 23.92
N ASN A 23 -2.26 -1.97 23.04
CA ASN A 23 -2.56 -3.19 22.31
C ASN A 23 -2.03 -4.40 23.11
N LYS A 24 -2.55 -5.60 22.82
CA LYS A 24 -2.19 -6.84 23.53
C LYS A 24 -0.70 -7.20 23.49
N CYS A 25 0.08 -6.56 22.61
CA CYS A 25 1.52 -6.77 22.46
C CYS A 25 2.36 -5.70 23.19
N GLY A 26 1.75 -4.69 23.85
CA GLY A 26 2.46 -3.72 24.69
C GLY A 26 3.17 -2.55 23.97
N TYR A 27 2.84 -2.30 22.70
CA TYR A 27 3.43 -1.21 21.90
C TYR A 27 2.54 0.03 21.79
N LYS A 28 3.15 1.20 21.54
CA LYS A 28 2.45 2.47 21.31
C LYS A 28 2.59 2.90 19.85
N PHE A 29 1.47 2.98 19.16
CA PHE A 29 1.45 3.31 17.73
C PHE A 29 0.28 4.24 17.41
N ALA A 30 0.35 4.89 16.26
CA ALA A 30 -0.76 5.57 15.63
C ALA A 30 -1.16 4.87 14.35
N VAL A 31 -2.47 4.91 14.07
CA VAL A 31 -3.03 4.49 12.78
C VAL A 31 -3.41 5.74 12.01
N LEU A 32 -3.02 5.81 10.74
CA LEU A 32 -3.41 6.87 9.83
C LEU A 32 -4.24 6.28 8.70
N THR A 33 -5.45 6.80 8.50
CA THR A 33 -6.28 6.45 7.34
C THR A 33 -6.79 7.71 6.65
N ALA A 34 -6.99 7.62 5.33
CA ALA A 34 -7.55 8.70 4.53
C ALA A 34 -8.21 8.16 3.26
N THR A 35 -9.05 8.96 2.62
CA THR A 35 -9.60 8.67 1.29
C THR A 35 -9.61 9.92 0.43
N SER A 36 -9.59 9.74 -0.89
CA SER A 36 -9.72 10.85 -1.85
C SER A 36 -10.22 10.34 -3.20
N ARG A 37 -10.82 11.22 -4.02
CA ARG A 37 -11.14 10.88 -5.42
C ARG A 37 -9.89 10.71 -6.29
N ASN A 38 -8.79 11.35 -5.92
CA ASN A 38 -7.58 11.43 -6.73
C ASN A 38 -6.33 11.61 -5.87
N ALA A 39 -5.16 11.54 -6.52
CA ALA A 39 -3.86 11.63 -5.85
C ALA A 39 -3.68 12.91 -5.03
N ASN A 40 -4.11 14.07 -5.56
CA ASN A 40 -3.92 15.37 -4.91
C ASN A 40 -4.57 15.43 -3.53
N GLY A 41 -5.81 14.93 -3.40
CA GLY A 41 -6.49 14.90 -2.10
C GLY A 41 -5.91 13.90 -1.10
N LEU A 42 -5.19 12.87 -1.57
CA LEU A 42 -4.55 11.87 -0.68
C LEU A 42 -3.12 12.27 -0.29
N ARG A 43 -2.48 13.19 -1.03
CA ARG A 43 -1.08 13.59 -0.84
C ARG A 43 -0.77 14.03 0.58
N ARG A 44 -1.67 14.78 1.22
CA ARG A 44 -1.46 15.24 2.62
C ARG A 44 -1.30 14.08 3.60
N ALA A 45 -2.15 13.05 3.48
CA ALA A 45 -2.08 11.87 4.34
C ALA A 45 -0.78 11.08 4.10
N PHE A 46 -0.41 10.92 2.82
CA PHE A 46 0.81 10.25 2.41
C PHE A 46 2.07 10.95 2.95
N THR A 47 2.19 12.27 2.76
CA THR A 47 3.31 13.07 3.28
C THR A 47 3.34 13.12 4.81
N THR A 48 2.18 13.16 5.47
CA THR A 48 2.11 13.04 6.93
C THR A 48 2.72 11.71 7.40
N PHE A 49 2.42 10.63 6.69
CA PHE A 49 2.98 9.32 7.00
C PHE A 49 4.48 9.24 6.72
N GLN A 50 4.96 9.80 5.60
CA GLN A 50 6.41 9.91 5.31
C GLN A 50 7.17 10.62 6.45
N ASN A 51 6.64 11.75 6.92
CA ASN A 51 7.23 12.49 8.04
C ASN A 51 7.25 11.67 9.34
N ALA A 52 6.18 10.91 9.61
CA ALA A 52 6.13 10.01 10.76
C ALA A 52 7.17 8.87 10.69
N LEU A 53 7.63 8.52 9.49
CA LEU A 53 8.70 7.54 9.26
C LEU A 53 10.10 8.19 9.17
N GLY A 54 10.24 9.47 9.49
CA GLY A 54 11.52 10.18 9.46
C GLY A 54 11.75 11.07 8.23
N GLY A 55 10.79 11.16 7.30
CA GLY A 55 10.74 12.17 6.24
C GLY A 55 11.71 12.00 5.07
N ILE A 56 12.75 11.19 5.20
CA ILE A 56 13.77 10.94 4.17
C ILE A 56 13.46 9.61 3.45
N ASP A 57 13.35 9.63 2.12
CA ASP A 57 13.31 8.40 1.31
C ASP A 57 14.73 7.87 1.11
N ASN A 58 15.00 6.72 1.70
CA ASN A 58 16.30 6.06 1.70
C ASN A 58 16.63 5.35 0.38
N GLY A 59 15.74 5.42 -0.62
CA GLY A 59 16.10 4.95 -1.95
C GLY A 59 16.46 3.45 -1.95
N ASN A 60 17.47 3.14 -2.76
CA ASN A 60 18.07 1.82 -2.88
C ASN A 60 19.36 1.68 -2.03
N GLU A 61 19.63 2.65 -1.16
CA GLU A 61 20.86 2.71 -0.34
C GLU A 61 21.01 1.46 0.53
N ALA A 62 22.25 1.03 0.76
CA ALA A 62 22.54 -0.10 1.63
C ALA A 62 22.08 0.19 3.07
N GLY A 63 21.46 -0.80 3.70
CA GLY A 63 20.92 -0.67 5.06
C GLY A 63 21.75 -1.42 6.12
N PRO A 64 21.37 -1.29 7.40
CA PRO A 64 20.31 -0.42 7.89
C PRO A 64 20.80 1.03 7.99
N LEU A 65 19.95 1.98 7.62
CA LEU A 65 20.18 3.41 7.89
C LEU A 65 19.59 3.81 9.24
N PHE A 66 20.03 4.96 9.78
CA PHE A 66 19.63 5.41 11.12
C PHE A 66 18.15 5.83 11.20
N SER A 67 17.61 6.40 10.12
CA SER A 67 16.24 6.92 10.06
C SER A 67 15.74 6.91 8.61
N GLY A 68 14.49 7.33 8.42
CA GLY A 68 13.88 7.45 7.10
C GLY A 68 12.98 6.27 6.74
N PHE A 69 12.48 6.30 5.51
CA PHE A 69 11.55 5.34 4.96
C PHE A 69 12.02 4.84 3.60
N ARG A 70 11.38 3.78 3.12
CA ARG A 70 11.49 3.31 1.74
C ARG A 70 10.12 3.25 1.11
N SER A 71 10.08 3.51 -0.18
CA SER A 71 8.87 3.51 -0.98
C SER A 71 8.95 2.49 -2.12
N ILE A 72 7.79 2.00 -2.54
CA ILE A 72 7.63 1.21 -3.76
C ILE A 72 6.43 1.77 -4.50
N ASN A 73 6.67 2.28 -5.72
CA ASN A 73 5.66 2.86 -6.61
C ASN A 73 5.46 2.08 -7.92
N TRP A 74 6.16 0.95 -8.09
CA TRP A 74 6.03 0.03 -9.23
C TRP A 74 6.42 0.60 -10.61
N ASP A 75 6.66 1.90 -10.72
CA ASP A 75 6.75 2.66 -11.97
C ASP A 75 8.09 2.56 -12.70
N ALA A 76 9.12 2.04 -12.03
CA ALA A 76 10.41 1.80 -12.68
C ALA A 76 10.24 0.79 -13.83
N GLU A 77 10.75 1.11 -15.01
CA GLU A 77 10.55 0.31 -16.22
C GLU A 77 11.03 -1.13 -16.09
N VAL A 78 12.04 -1.35 -15.25
CA VAL A 78 12.60 -2.68 -14.93
C VAL A 78 11.63 -3.61 -14.19
N VAL A 79 10.55 -3.07 -13.60
CA VAL A 79 9.53 -3.89 -12.91
C VAL A 79 8.72 -4.63 -13.99
N PRO A 80 8.77 -5.99 -14.01
CA PRO A 80 8.08 -6.77 -15.03
C PRO A 80 6.61 -6.99 -14.68
N PHE A 81 5.80 -7.31 -15.69
CA PHE A 81 4.37 -7.64 -15.53
C PHE A 81 4.19 -8.81 -14.56
N ASP A 82 4.87 -9.92 -14.82
CA ASP A 82 5.01 -11.07 -13.93
C ASP A 82 6.10 -10.80 -12.89
N MET A 83 5.77 -10.06 -11.83
CA MET A 83 6.75 -9.66 -10.82
C MET A 83 7.17 -10.84 -9.91
N PRO A 84 8.47 -11.17 -9.84
CA PRO A 84 8.97 -12.11 -8.84
C PRO A 84 8.73 -11.62 -7.41
N PHE A 85 8.37 -12.52 -6.52
CA PHE A 85 8.04 -12.21 -5.12
C PHE A 85 9.14 -11.45 -4.33
N ASN A 86 10.40 -11.57 -4.75
CA ASN A 86 11.57 -10.93 -4.13
C ASN A 86 12.23 -9.86 -5.03
N PHE A 87 11.51 -9.33 -6.03
CA PHE A 87 12.06 -8.33 -6.95
C PHE A 87 12.62 -7.10 -6.20
N PHE A 88 11.86 -6.58 -5.24
CA PHE A 88 12.25 -5.43 -4.38
C PHE A 88 13.19 -5.79 -3.20
N ASP A 89 13.77 -6.99 -3.24
CA ASP A 89 14.85 -7.43 -2.35
C ASP A 89 16.12 -7.74 -3.15
N LYS A 90 15.96 -8.43 -4.29
CA LYS A 90 17.06 -8.95 -5.11
C LYS A 90 17.47 -8.01 -6.26
N ASN A 91 16.51 -7.45 -6.98
CA ASN A 91 16.75 -6.68 -8.22
C ASN A 91 16.76 -5.18 -7.95
N VAL A 92 15.87 -4.73 -7.07
CA VAL A 92 15.82 -3.35 -6.57
C VAL A 92 15.97 -3.45 -5.06
N THR A 93 17.06 -2.94 -4.50
CA THR A 93 17.47 -3.15 -3.10
C THR A 93 16.65 -2.31 -2.11
N ARG A 94 15.35 -2.58 -2.04
CA ARG A 94 14.39 -1.89 -1.16
C ARG A 94 14.06 -2.69 0.10
N GLY A 95 14.47 -3.94 0.18
CA GLY A 95 14.28 -4.79 1.35
C GLY A 95 12.84 -5.28 1.51
N ALA A 96 12.09 -5.42 0.42
CA ALA A 96 10.71 -5.90 0.44
C ALA A 96 10.57 -7.25 -0.27
N VAL A 97 9.92 -8.18 0.42
CA VAL A 97 9.56 -9.50 -0.11
C VAL A 97 8.07 -9.71 0.06
N PHE A 98 7.41 -10.18 -0.99
CA PHE A 98 5.97 -10.42 -1.01
C PHE A 98 5.65 -11.91 -0.93
N GLN A 99 4.50 -12.25 -0.35
CA GLN A 99 3.94 -13.59 -0.36
C GLN A 99 2.45 -13.54 -0.69
N ALA A 100 2.01 -14.40 -1.60
CA ALA A 100 0.61 -14.58 -1.96
C ALA A 100 0.40 -16.03 -2.42
N ALA A 101 -0.85 -16.43 -2.65
CA ALA A 101 -1.16 -17.74 -3.21
C ALA A 101 -0.38 -17.97 -4.52
N LYS A 102 0.29 -19.13 -4.63
CA LYS A 102 1.20 -19.50 -5.74
C LYS A 102 2.36 -18.53 -6.03
N ARG A 103 2.54 -17.47 -5.22
CA ARG A 103 3.55 -16.41 -5.43
C ARG A 103 3.40 -15.68 -6.77
N GLU A 104 2.17 -15.57 -7.26
CA GLU A 104 1.86 -14.89 -8.52
C GLU A 104 1.41 -13.45 -8.26
N PHE A 105 2.11 -12.51 -8.88
CA PHE A 105 1.88 -11.08 -8.76
C PHE A 105 1.81 -10.44 -10.15
N ARG A 106 1.06 -9.34 -10.24
CA ARG A 106 0.94 -8.54 -11.46
C ARG A 106 1.24 -7.09 -11.15
N VAL A 107 2.02 -6.47 -12.02
CA VAL A 107 2.21 -5.02 -12.09
C VAL A 107 1.70 -4.56 -13.44
N SER A 108 0.76 -3.61 -13.47
CA SER A 108 0.22 -3.13 -14.75
C SER A 108 1.30 -2.39 -15.54
N ASN A 109 1.41 -2.62 -16.84
CA ASN A 109 2.44 -2.05 -17.70
C ASN A 109 1.83 -1.35 -18.91
N PRO A 110 1.41 -0.08 -18.81
CA PRO A 110 0.80 0.60 -19.95
C PRO A 110 1.81 0.84 -21.08
N VAL A 111 3.12 0.74 -20.80
CA VAL A 111 4.23 0.66 -21.78
C VAL A 111 5.50 0.05 -21.14
N PRO A 112 6.43 -0.56 -21.91
CA PRO A 112 6.26 -1.22 -23.22
C PRO A 112 5.65 -2.64 -23.05
N PRO A 113 5.47 -3.47 -24.10
CA PRO A 113 4.72 -4.72 -24.02
C PRO A 113 5.14 -5.73 -22.91
N PRO A 114 4.19 -6.54 -22.38
CA PRO A 114 2.77 -6.51 -22.70
C PRO A 114 2.10 -5.22 -22.21
N VAL A 115 1.33 -4.58 -23.08
CA VAL A 115 0.59 -3.38 -22.73
C VAL A 115 -0.58 -3.80 -21.86
N ASP A 116 -0.60 -3.27 -20.65
CA ASP A 116 -1.63 -3.48 -19.65
C ASP A 116 -1.82 -2.18 -18.86
N ASP A 117 -2.91 -1.46 -19.14
CA ASP A 117 -3.26 -0.26 -18.39
C ASP A 117 -4.28 -0.62 -17.31
N ARG A 118 -3.86 -0.53 -16.04
CA ARG A 118 -4.71 -0.83 -14.89
C ARG A 118 -5.38 -2.21 -14.97
N PHE A 119 -4.64 -3.22 -15.42
CA PHE A 119 -5.09 -4.61 -15.53
C PHE A 119 -6.18 -4.84 -16.58
N ASP A 120 -6.26 -4.04 -17.63
CA ASP A 120 -7.21 -4.20 -18.74
C ASP A 120 -6.98 -5.46 -19.58
N SER A 121 -5.81 -6.10 -19.48
CA SER A 121 -5.57 -7.44 -20.03
C SER A 121 -6.15 -8.57 -19.17
N LEU A 122 -6.46 -8.30 -17.90
CA LEU A 122 -6.91 -9.30 -16.92
C LEU A 122 -8.37 -9.11 -16.47
N LEU A 123 -8.91 -7.90 -16.60
CA LEU A 123 -10.21 -7.52 -16.03
C LEU A 123 -11.11 -6.85 -17.08
N PRO A 124 -12.44 -6.98 -16.96
CA PRO A 124 -13.38 -6.24 -17.80
C PRO A 124 -13.24 -4.73 -17.63
N LYS A 125 -13.44 -3.97 -18.72
CA LYS A 125 -13.39 -2.49 -18.72
C LYS A 125 -14.26 -1.81 -17.65
N GLY A 126 -15.39 -2.43 -17.31
CA GLY A 126 -16.28 -1.92 -16.25
C GLY A 126 -15.60 -1.83 -14.88
N ILE A 127 -14.57 -2.65 -14.62
CA ILE A 127 -13.75 -2.62 -13.40
C ILE A 127 -12.57 -1.68 -13.60
N THR A 128 -11.79 -1.85 -14.67
CA THR A 128 -10.54 -1.09 -14.84
C THR A 128 -10.75 0.41 -15.01
N ASN A 129 -11.90 0.84 -15.57
CA ASN A 129 -12.29 2.24 -15.63
C ASN A 129 -12.54 2.89 -14.25
N GLN A 130 -12.69 2.08 -13.20
CA GLN A 130 -12.85 2.57 -11.82
C GLN A 130 -11.52 2.84 -11.15
N PHE A 131 -10.45 2.18 -11.60
CA PHE A 131 -9.13 2.33 -11.02
C PHE A 131 -8.55 3.71 -11.28
N GLN A 132 -7.99 4.29 -10.22
CA GLN A 132 -7.20 5.52 -10.23
C GLN A 132 -5.75 5.17 -9.91
N THR A 133 -4.84 6.10 -10.17
CA THR A 133 -3.46 6.01 -9.70
C THR A 133 -3.15 7.15 -8.73
N PHE A 134 -2.36 6.87 -7.71
CA PHE A 134 -1.74 7.84 -6.82
C PHE A 134 -0.43 8.35 -7.39
N SER A 135 0.50 7.44 -7.71
CA SER A 135 1.61 7.72 -8.62
C SER A 135 1.29 7.10 -9.98
N PRO A 136 1.28 7.90 -11.06
CA PRO A 136 1.16 7.33 -12.39
C PRO A 136 2.46 6.60 -12.73
N LYS A 137 2.38 5.39 -13.29
CA LYS A 137 1.27 4.81 -14.07
C LYS A 137 0.89 3.38 -13.67
N ARG A 138 1.61 2.73 -12.75
CA ARG A 138 1.52 1.28 -12.53
C ARG A 138 0.87 0.93 -11.19
N LEU A 139 0.01 -0.09 -11.22
CA LEU A 139 -0.65 -0.66 -10.05
C LEU A 139 -0.12 -2.06 -9.78
N PHE A 140 -0.32 -2.57 -8.57
CA PHE A 140 0.13 -3.89 -8.12
C PHE A 140 -1.01 -4.73 -7.54
N THR A 141 -0.98 -6.05 -7.80
CA THR A 141 -1.94 -6.99 -7.22
C THR A 141 -1.36 -8.42 -7.10
N PRO A 142 -1.71 -9.20 -6.05
CA PRO A 142 -1.64 -10.65 -6.14
C PRO A 142 -2.68 -11.17 -7.15
N LEU A 143 -2.36 -12.23 -7.89
CA LEU A 143 -3.24 -12.71 -8.96
C LEU A 143 -4.32 -13.69 -8.46
N VAL A 144 -3.89 -14.77 -7.82
CA VAL A 144 -4.73 -15.97 -7.59
C VAL A 144 -5.75 -15.78 -6.46
N LYS A 145 -5.30 -15.19 -5.35
CA LYS A 145 -6.13 -14.83 -4.20
C LYS A 145 -5.88 -13.39 -3.83
N ASN A 146 -6.85 -12.77 -3.18
CA ASN A 146 -6.82 -11.36 -2.82
C ASN A 146 -6.12 -11.08 -1.48
N ARG A 147 -5.12 -11.89 -1.12
CA ARG A 147 -4.31 -11.69 0.08
C ARG A 147 -2.83 -11.65 -0.30
N VAL A 148 -2.15 -10.62 0.18
CA VAL A 148 -0.71 -10.43 0.01
C VAL A 148 -0.09 -10.11 1.36
N THR A 149 1.09 -10.66 1.63
CA THR A 149 1.90 -10.35 2.81
C THR A 149 3.17 -9.66 2.37
N GLN A 150 3.53 -8.57 3.04
CA GLN A 150 4.84 -7.94 2.91
C GLN A 150 5.72 -8.32 4.09
N ILE A 151 6.94 -8.71 3.77
CA ILE A 151 8.02 -9.05 4.69
C ILE A 151 9.18 -8.09 4.41
N PHE A 152 9.84 -7.65 5.48
CA PHE A 152 10.92 -6.69 5.42
C PHE A 152 12.27 -7.39 5.62
N LYS A 153 13.27 -6.93 4.89
CA LYS A 153 14.68 -7.31 5.03
C LYS A 153 15.53 -6.05 5.04
N ILE A 154 16.65 -6.12 5.73
CA ILE A 154 17.68 -5.10 5.61
C ILE A 154 18.22 -5.16 4.17
N PRO A 155 18.14 -4.05 3.41
CA PRO A 155 18.67 -4.00 2.06
C PRO A 155 20.13 -4.41 2.03
N THR A 156 20.49 -5.17 0.99
CA THR A 156 21.82 -5.77 0.73
C THR A 156 22.31 -6.85 1.73
N LEU A 157 21.72 -6.98 2.93
CA LEU A 157 22.16 -7.95 3.94
C LEU A 157 21.36 -9.27 3.97
N ASN A 158 20.34 -9.43 3.09
CA ASN A 158 19.44 -10.61 3.03
C ASN A 158 18.91 -11.08 4.40
N LYS A 159 18.79 -10.15 5.36
CA LYS A 159 18.45 -10.43 6.76
C LYS A 159 17.07 -9.88 7.06
N ARG A 160 16.17 -10.72 7.57
CA ARG A 160 14.80 -10.30 7.91
C ARG A 160 14.82 -9.26 9.04
N ALA A 161 13.96 -8.26 8.91
CA ALA A 161 13.98 -7.04 9.72
C ALA A 161 12.57 -6.63 10.18
N ASN A 162 12.54 -5.73 11.14
CA ASN A 162 11.35 -4.99 11.55
C ASN A 162 11.36 -3.59 10.89
N VAL A 163 10.20 -2.96 10.80
CA VAL A 163 10.04 -1.56 10.39
C VAL A 163 9.24 -0.78 11.42
N SER A 164 9.47 0.53 11.51
CA SER A 164 8.79 1.41 12.46
C SER A 164 7.36 1.73 12.07
N GLY A 165 7.05 1.65 10.78
CA GLY A 165 5.70 1.79 10.26
C GLY A 165 5.59 1.21 8.86
N MET A 166 4.36 0.96 8.42
CA MET A 166 4.03 0.54 7.07
C MET A 166 2.65 1.08 6.69
N GLY A 167 2.54 1.61 5.48
CA GLY A 167 1.32 2.17 4.91
C GLY A 167 1.23 1.86 3.42
N ALA A 168 -0.01 1.81 2.92
CA ALA A 168 -0.29 1.47 1.53
C ALA A 168 -1.42 2.33 0.98
N VAL A 169 -1.34 2.61 -0.32
CA VAL A 169 -2.44 3.15 -1.10
C VAL A 169 -3.22 1.99 -1.74
N PHE A 170 -4.53 2.02 -1.56
CA PHE A 170 -5.50 1.07 -2.09
C PHE A 170 -6.37 1.79 -3.11
N VAL A 171 -6.70 1.07 -4.17
CA VAL A 171 -7.50 1.58 -5.29
C VAL A 171 -8.86 0.90 -5.29
N ASP A 172 -9.92 1.71 -5.42
CA ASP A 172 -11.31 1.26 -5.62
C ASP A 172 -11.88 0.41 -4.46
N VAL A 173 -11.67 0.84 -3.21
CA VAL A 173 -12.27 0.13 -2.05
C VAL A 173 -13.76 0.44 -1.97
N ASP A 174 -14.62 -0.52 -2.31
CA ASP A 174 -16.08 -0.30 -2.27
C ASP A 174 -16.70 -0.64 -0.91
N LEU A 175 -16.23 -1.72 -0.28
CA LEU A 175 -16.95 -2.32 0.84
C LEU A 175 -16.32 -2.03 2.19
N ARG A 176 -17.16 -1.58 3.13
CA ARG A 176 -16.76 -1.39 4.54
C ARG A 176 -16.26 -2.70 5.13
N ARG A 177 -15.10 -2.65 5.77
CA ARG A 177 -14.50 -3.75 6.54
C ARG A 177 -14.19 -5.02 5.72
N GLN A 178 -14.06 -4.91 4.39
CA GLN A 178 -13.67 -6.02 3.51
C GLN A 178 -12.22 -5.96 3.04
N THR A 179 -11.62 -4.77 3.06
CA THR A 179 -10.19 -4.52 2.84
C THR A 179 -9.52 -4.14 4.14
N TRP A 180 -8.38 -4.73 4.46
CA TRP A 180 -7.68 -4.46 5.72
C TRP A 180 -6.19 -4.82 5.68
N MET A 181 -5.46 -4.31 6.67
CA MET A 181 -4.06 -4.60 6.97
C MET A 181 -3.94 -5.17 8.39
N ASP A 182 -3.33 -6.34 8.53
CA ASP A 182 -2.97 -6.95 9.81
C ASP A 182 -1.46 -6.78 10.06
N PHE A 183 -1.12 -6.09 11.14
CA PHE A 183 0.27 -5.80 11.51
C PHE A 183 0.74 -6.78 12.59
N TYR A 184 1.84 -7.49 12.34
CA TYR A 184 2.36 -8.49 13.27
C TYR A 184 3.75 -8.15 13.76
N THR A 185 4.01 -8.43 15.04
CA THR A 185 5.36 -8.43 15.63
C THR A 185 6.13 -9.69 15.25
N LYS A 186 7.41 -9.72 15.59
CA LYS A 186 8.29 -10.88 15.39
C LYS A 186 7.83 -12.14 16.14
N SER A 187 7.22 -11.98 17.31
CA SER A 187 6.64 -13.09 18.10
C SER A 187 5.33 -13.63 17.52
N GLY A 188 4.83 -13.05 16.43
CA GLY A 188 3.53 -13.41 15.84
C GLY A 188 2.34 -12.73 16.51
N CYS A 189 2.57 -11.80 17.43
CA CYS A 189 1.50 -11.04 18.06
C CYS A 189 0.87 -10.07 17.03
N LEU A 190 -0.44 -10.14 16.86
CA LEU A 190 -1.21 -9.17 16.06
C LEU A 190 -1.30 -7.85 16.84
N LEU A 191 -0.60 -6.82 16.38
CA LEU A 191 -0.68 -5.46 16.92
C LEU A 191 -2.11 -4.92 16.76
N ILE A 192 -2.61 -4.96 15.52
CA ILE A 192 -3.94 -4.49 15.16
C ILE A 192 -4.32 -4.94 13.74
N ARG A 193 -5.63 -5.01 13.49
CA ARG A 193 -6.22 -4.95 12.16
C ARG A 193 -6.68 -3.52 11.86
N VAL A 194 -6.14 -2.91 10.81
CA VAL A 194 -6.61 -1.62 10.29
C VAL A 194 -7.53 -1.89 9.10
N PHE A 195 -8.80 -1.51 9.21
CA PHE A 195 -9.72 -1.55 8.07
C PHE A 195 -9.46 -0.34 7.18
N VAL A 196 -9.35 -0.59 5.87
CA VAL A 196 -9.16 0.49 4.89
C VAL A 196 -10.51 1.18 4.68
N PRO A 197 -10.60 2.51 4.81
CA PRO A 197 -11.85 3.23 4.60
C PRO A 197 -12.30 3.12 3.13
N PRO A 198 -13.59 2.91 2.84
CA PRO A 198 -14.05 2.81 1.46
C PRO A 198 -13.96 4.11 0.68
N ARG A 199 -13.54 3.97 -0.57
CA ARG A 199 -13.62 4.99 -1.61
C ARG A 199 -13.79 4.35 -2.98
N ASN A 200 -15.06 4.12 -3.34
CA ASN A 200 -15.45 3.72 -4.70
C ASN A 200 -14.87 4.70 -5.73
N ARG A 201 -14.25 4.16 -6.79
CA ARG A 201 -13.60 4.89 -7.89
C ARG A 201 -12.58 5.92 -7.43
N GLY A 202 -11.92 5.66 -6.31
CA GLY A 202 -10.93 6.56 -5.75
C GLY A 202 -9.82 5.82 -5.04
N LEU A 203 -9.11 6.57 -4.21
CA LEU A 203 -7.94 6.10 -3.50
C LEU A 203 -8.19 6.12 -2.00
N SER A 204 -7.65 5.14 -1.31
CA SER A 204 -7.69 5.02 0.15
C SER A 204 -6.28 4.79 0.67
N PHE A 205 -5.92 5.44 1.76
CA PHE A 205 -4.67 5.20 2.47
C PHE A 205 -4.98 4.54 3.80
N ALA A 206 -4.17 3.55 4.17
CA ALA A 206 -4.12 3.03 5.53
C ALA A 206 -2.68 2.71 5.91
N GLY A 207 -2.33 3.00 7.16
CA GLY A 207 -1.01 2.66 7.69
C GLY A 207 -0.97 2.71 9.20
N LEU A 208 0.11 2.16 9.74
CA LEU A 208 0.45 2.19 11.16
C LEU A 208 1.92 2.57 11.31
N TYR A 209 2.23 3.40 12.30
CA TYR A 209 3.59 3.72 12.70
C TYR A 209 3.75 3.76 14.22
N ASP A 210 4.89 3.32 14.73
CA ASP A 210 5.28 3.44 16.14
C ASP A 210 5.53 4.90 16.50
N LEU A 211 4.95 5.35 17.61
CA LEU A 211 5.02 6.76 18.03
C LEU A 211 6.42 7.19 18.50
N ASN A 212 7.30 6.24 18.78
CA ASN A 212 8.69 6.49 19.17
C ASN A 212 9.67 6.10 18.05
N GLY A 213 9.18 5.82 16.83
CA GLY A 213 10.00 5.38 15.71
C GLY A 213 10.64 4.00 15.87
N LYS A 214 10.23 3.19 16.85
CA LYS A 214 10.82 1.87 17.08
C LYS A 214 10.39 0.87 16.01
N PRO A 215 11.30 0.02 15.48
CA PRO A 215 10.94 -0.98 14.48
C PRO A 215 10.22 -2.16 15.14
N ILE A 216 8.88 -2.13 15.16
CA ILE A 216 8.03 -3.12 15.86
C ILE A 216 7.27 -4.06 14.92
N ILE A 217 7.24 -3.74 13.62
CA ILE A 217 6.43 -4.45 12.62
C ILE A 217 7.32 -5.44 11.85
N TRP A 218 7.02 -6.72 11.98
CA TRP A 218 7.79 -7.81 11.36
C TRP A 218 7.22 -8.28 10.02
N ARG A 219 5.90 -8.14 9.84
CA ARG A 219 5.19 -8.40 8.58
C ARG A 219 3.82 -7.74 8.60
N VAL A 220 3.30 -7.46 7.42
CA VAL A 220 1.94 -6.96 7.23
C VAL A 220 1.19 -7.87 6.28
N VAL A 221 0.00 -8.33 6.67
CA VAL A 221 -0.90 -9.08 5.79
C VAL A 221 -2.03 -8.18 5.33
N MET A 222 -2.22 -8.06 4.03
CA MET A 222 -3.26 -7.24 3.42
C MET A 222 -4.28 -8.16 2.76
N LYS A 223 -5.57 -7.92 3.00
CA LYS A 223 -6.67 -8.48 2.19
C LYS A 223 -7.28 -7.35 1.36
N LEU A 224 -7.45 -7.62 0.07
CA LEU A 224 -7.93 -6.68 -0.94
C LEU A 224 -9.36 -7.04 -1.37
N GLY A 225 -10.34 -6.21 -1.05
CA GLY A 225 -11.73 -6.42 -1.47
C GLY A 225 -12.30 -7.80 -1.09
N THR A 226 -13.18 -8.33 -1.93
CA THR A 226 -13.86 -9.62 -1.70
C THR A 226 -13.58 -10.67 -2.76
N ILE A 227 -12.98 -10.30 -3.89
CA ILE A 227 -12.68 -11.20 -5.01
C ILE A 227 -11.26 -10.95 -5.52
N SER A 228 -10.58 -12.00 -6.02
CA SER A 228 -9.26 -11.84 -6.64
C SER A 228 -9.38 -11.32 -8.07
N VAL A 229 -8.28 -10.77 -8.59
CA VAL A 229 -8.20 -10.36 -10.00
C VAL A 229 -8.46 -11.52 -10.95
N GLN A 230 -7.91 -12.71 -10.66
CA GLN A 230 -8.15 -13.90 -11.46
C GLN A 230 -9.64 -14.31 -11.47
N ASP A 231 -10.27 -14.37 -10.30
CA ASP A 231 -11.68 -14.79 -10.19
C ASP A 231 -12.62 -13.74 -10.83
N ALA A 232 -12.29 -12.45 -10.70
CA ALA A 232 -13.01 -11.38 -11.37
C ALA A 232 -12.85 -11.45 -12.89
N GLY A 233 -11.63 -11.61 -13.41
CA GLY A 233 -11.38 -11.75 -14.85
C GLY A 233 -12.16 -12.89 -15.50
N ALA A 234 -12.24 -14.05 -14.82
CA ALA A 234 -12.91 -15.22 -15.37
C ALA A 234 -14.44 -15.21 -15.21
N ARG A 235 -14.99 -14.58 -14.15
CA ARG A 235 -16.37 -14.80 -13.72
C ARG A 235 -17.09 -13.56 -13.16
N TYR A 236 -16.65 -12.34 -13.48
CA TYR A 236 -17.30 -11.15 -12.94
C TYR A 236 -18.77 -11.04 -13.42
N ARG A 237 -19.69 -11.15 -12.46
CA ARG A 237 -21.14 -11.02 -12.68
C ARG A 237 -21.73 -9.81 -11.94
N GLY A 238 -20.91 -8.76 -11.73
CA GLY A 238 -21.30 -7.59 -10.94
C GLY A 238 -21.38 -7.84 -9.43
N ARG A 239 -20.80 -8.94 -8.94
CA ARG A 239 -20.74 -9.29 -7.52
C ARG A 239 -19.28 -9.35 -7.07
N GLY A 240 -18.92 -8.49 -6.15
CA GLY A 240 -17.59 -8.48 -5.52
C GLY A 240 -16.82 -7.18 -5.76
N ASP A 241 -15.99 -6.86 -4.78
CA ASP A 241 -15.12 -5.68 -4.73
C ASP A 241 -13.70 -6.09 -5.12
N VAL A 242 -13.19 -5.54 -6.23
CA VAL A 242 -11.81 -5.77 -6.70
C VAL A 242 -10.98 -4.58 -6.26
N VAL A 243 -10.07 -4.81 -5.31
CA VAL A 243 -9.14 -3.79 -4.82
C VAL A 243 -7.74 -4.16 -5.27
N VAL A 244 -7.00 -3.17 -5.76
CA VAL A 244 -5.57 -3.30 -6.07
C VAL A 244 -4.77 -2.29 -5.26
N LEU A 245 -3.45 -2.43 -5.28
CA LEU A 245 -2.53 -1.56 -4.56
C LEU A 245 -1.82 -0.61 -5.52
N ASP A 246 -1.40 0.51 -4.98
CA ASP A 246 -0.47 1.44 -5.61
C ASP A 246 0.72 1.63 -4.64
N ASP A 247 1.18 2.85 -4.40
CA ASP A 247 2.29 3.15 -3.50
C ASP A 247 2.26 2.45 -2.14
N LEU A 248 3.43 1.93 -1.77
CA LEU A 248 3.76 1.41 -0.44
C LEU A 248 4.82 2.28 0.23
N LEU A 249 4.71 2.48 1.54
CA LEU A 249 5.69 3.17 2.38
C LEU A 249 5.99 2.35 3.61
N TYR A 250 7.25 2.18 3.97
CA TYR A 250 7.64 1.56 5.23
C TYR A 250 8.89 2.21 5.79
N GLY A 251 8.99 2.25 7.12
CA GLY A 251 10.20 2.74 7.80
C GLY A 251 11.43 1.91 7.42
N GLU A 252 12.62 2.47 7.63
CA GLU A 252 13.88 1.77 7.35
C GLU A 252 13.92 0.38 8.02
N PRO A 253 14.15 -0.70 7.25
CA PRO A 253 14.26 -2.03 7.82
C PRO A 253 15.48 -2.15 8.74
N ALA A 254 15.24 -2.39 10.02
CA ALA A 254 16.25 -2.52 11.06
C ALA A 254 15.96 -3.72 11.98
N LEU A 255 16.92 -4.09 12.84
CA LEU A 255 16.79 -5.24 13.74
C LEU A 255 15.89 -4.94 14.94
#